data_AF-A0A497TM54-F1
#
_entry.id   AF-A0A497TM54-F1
#
_cell.length_a   1.000
_cell.length_b   1.000
_cell.length_c   1.000
_cell.angle_alpha   90.00
_cell.angle_beta   90.00
_cell.angle_gamma   90.00
#
_symmetry.space_group_name_H-M   'P 1'
#
loop_
_entity.id
_entity.type
_entity.pdbx_description
1 polymer ?
#
loop_
_entity_poly.entity_id
_entity_poly.type
_entity_poly.pdbx_seq_one_letter_code
_entity_poly.pdbx_strand_id
1 'polypeptide(L)'
;MSLKVEHWGFTAKKDAKANLRYKTPLDVEGKRVLILDDCADTGQSLKVAMEWVSGFKPEEIRTAVLHIFDTTPRKLWPDFWVEKLPWTWLIYPWNAIEDGINLILEVLKERKRIELPRLEQYLLESYGFVFPEHLLDRVLERGSSLGKFRIDGDFIKNAGLA
;
A
#
# COMPACT_ATOMS: atom_id res chain seq x y z
N MET A 1 14.40 5.02 13.60
CA MET A 1 13.10 5.42 14.20
C MET A 1 12.05 5.37 13.10
N SER A 2 10.83 4.93 13.40
CA SER A 2 9.75 4.83 12.41
C SER A 2 8.41 5.27 13.00
N LEU A 3 7.57 5.92 12.19
CA LEU A 3 6.20 6.28 12.53
C LEU A 3 5.23 5.39 11.77
N LYS A 4 4.27 4.77 12.47
CA LYS A 4 3.20 4.02 11.80
C LYS A 4 2.04 4.97 11.52
N VAL A 5 1.92 5.38 10.26
CA VAL A 5 0.74 6.08 9.74
C VAL A 5 -0.25 5.05 9.21
N GLU A 6 -1.53 5.22 9.53
CA GLU A 6 -2.63 4.39 9.05
C GLU A 6 -3.67 5.26 8.36
N HIS A 7 -4.29 4.74 7.31
CA HIS A 7 -5.40 5.38 6.63
C HIS A 7 -6.71 4.72 7.10
N TRP A 8 -7.56 5.47 7.80
CA TRP A 8 -8.87 4.99 8.24
C TRP A 8 -9.98 5.60 7.42
N GLY A 9 -10.70 4.77 6.65
CA GLY A 9 -11.95 5.13 5.98
C GLY A 9 -12.98 4.02 6.17
N PHE A 10 -14.00 4.26 7.01
CA PHE A 10 -15.17 3.37 7.09
C PHE A 10 -15.97 3.46 5.78
N THR A 11 -16.56 2.34 5.38
CA THR A 11 -17.33 2.06 4.14
C THR A 11 -18.54 2.98 3.84
N ALA A 12 -18.67 4.14 4.48
CA ALA A 12 -19.77 5.09 4.27
C ALA A 12 -19.46 6.57 4.54
N LYS A 13 -18.22 6.99 4.85
CA LYS A 13 -17.86 8.42 4.96
C LYS A 13 -16.56 8.75 4.23
N LYS A 14 -16.64 9.73 3.33
CA LYS A 14 -15.57 10.22 2.43
C LYS A 14 -14.37 10.90 3.11
N ASP A 15 -14.11 10.63 4.39
CA ASP A 15 -12.99 11.20 5.13
C ASP A 15 -12.01 10.10 5.53
N ALA A 16 -11.27 9.58 4.54
CA ALA A 16 -10.08 8.79 4.81
C ALA A 16 -9.00 9.73 5.36
N LYS A 17 -8.93 9.88 6.69
CA LYS A 17 -7.90 10.68 7.35
C LYS A 17 -6.74 9.76 7.73
N ALA A 18 -5.54 10.12 7.28
CA ALA A 18 -4.30 9.53 7.78
C ALA A 18 -4.17 9.86 9.29
N ASN A 19 -3.76 8.89 10.10
CA ASN A 19 -3.58 9.05 11.54
C ASN A 19 -2.35 8.26 12.01
N LEU A 20 -1.72 8.71 13.09
CA LEU A 20 -0.64 7.97 13.74
C LEU A 20 -1.21 6.93 14.68
N ARG A 21 -0.84 5.67 14.45
CA ARG A 21 -1.27 4.55 15.30
C ARG A 21 -0.68 4.64 16.71
N TYR A 22 0.59 5.05 16.80
CA TYR A 22 1.32 5.16 18.06
C TYR A 22 1.93 6.55 18.19
N LYS A 23 1.65 7.21 19.31
CA LYS A 23 2.19 8.53 19.66
C LYS A 23 3.53 8.39 20.39
N THR A 24 4.51 7.84 19.70
CA THR A 24 5.85 7.65 20.26
C THR A 24 6.56 9.00 20.36
N PRO A 25 7.07 9.39 21.55
CA PRO A 25 7.91 10.59 21.69
C PRO A 25 9.15 10.49 20.81
N LEU A 26 9.56 11.60 20.21
CA LEU A 26 10.71 11.66 19.32
C LEU A 26 11.79 12.55 19.93
N ASP A 27 13.03 12.07 20.00
CA ASP A 27 14.20 12.87 20.37
C ASP A 27 14.81 13.52 19.13
N VAL A 28 14.20 14.62 18.69
CA VAL A 28 14.60 15.35 17.47
C VAL A 28 14.78 16.85 17.68
N GLU A 29 14.74 17.34 18.92
CA GLU A 29 14.91 18.77 19.22
C GLU A 29 16.26 19.28 18.70
N GLY A 30 16.23 20.36 17.92
CA GLY A 30 17.42 20.96 17.31
C GLY A 30 18.12 20.10 16.25
N LYS A 31 17.51 18.98 15.81
CA LYS A 31 18.08 18.11 14.75
C LYS A 31 17.46 18.45 13.40
N ARG A 32 18.20 18.18 12.32
CA ARG A 32 17.67 18.15 10.95
C ARG A 32 17.07 16.78 10.68
N VAL A 33 15.80 16.73 10.27
CA VAL A 33 15.03 15.50 10.09
C VAL A 33 14.63 15.34 8.63
N LEU A 34 14.87 14.15 8.08
CA LEU A 34 14.33 13.72 6.79
C LEU A 34 13.29 12.63 7.02
N ILE A 35 12.04 12.90 6.64
CA ILE A 35 10.95 11.93 6.65
C ILE A 35 10.93 11.21 5.29
N LEU A 36 10.95 9.88 5.33
CA LEU A 36 10.96 9.02 4.15
C LEU A 36 9.69 8.19 4.08
N ASP A 37 9.11 8.09 2.89
CA ASP A 37 8.04 7.16 2.53
C ASP A 37 8.33 6.53 1.16
N ASP A 38 7.61 5.49 0.75
CA ASP A 38 7.83 4.86 -0.56
C ASP A 38 7.27 5.70 -1.72
N CYS A 39 6.02 6.17 -1.60
CA CYS A 39 5.42 7.10 -2.53
C CYS A 39 4.55 8.16 -1.84
N ALA A 40 4.23 9.23 -2.58
CA ALA A 40 3.19 10.16 -2.20
C ALA A 40 2.08 10.14 -3.25
N ASP A 41 0.98 9.44 -2.98
CA ASP A 41 -0.26 9.52 -3.79
C ASP A 41 -1.00 10.82 -3.52
N THR A 42 -1.75 10.89 -2.41
CA THR A 42 -2.43 12.11 -1.99
C THR A 42 -1.53 13.08 -1.21
N GLY A 43 -0.36 12.61 -0.76
CA GLY A 43 0.56 13.33 0.14
C GLY A 43 0.09 13.43 1.60
N GLN A 44 -1.04 12.82 1.97
CA GLN A 44 -1.58 12.93 3.34
C GLN A 44 -0.71 12.23 4.40
N SER A 45 -0.08 11.10 4.07
CA SER A 45 0.81 10.39 5.02
C SER A 45 1.97 11.29 5.46
N LEU A 46 2.69 11.87 4.50
CA LEU A 46 3.80 12.79 4.76
C LEU A 46 3.34 14.01 5.54
N LYS A 47 2.17 14.58 5.22
CA LYS A 47 1.60 15.70 5.96
C LYS A 47 1.41 15.37 7.44
N VAL A 48 0.79 14.24 7.75
CA VAL A 48 0.57 13.80 9.15
C VAL A 48 1.89 13.54 9.86
N ALA A 49 2.86 12.94 9.19
CA ALA A 49 4.19 12.70 9.75
C ALA A 49 4.93 14.02 10.04
N MET A 50 4.89 14.99 9.11
CA MET A 50 5.47 16.32 9.30
C MET A 50 4.83 17.07 10.47
N GLU A 51 3.50 17.07 10.55
CA GLU A 51 2.76 17.73 11.63
C GLU A 51 3.13 17.15 13.01
N TRP A 52 3.27 15.83 13.10
CA TRP A 52 3.70 15.18 14.33
C TRP A 52 5.14 15.51 14.72
N VAL A 53 6.07 15.37 13.77
CA VAL A 53 7.51 15.62 13.99
C VAL A 53 7.77 17.08 14.37
N SER A 54 7.01 18.02 13.79
CA SER A 54 7.10 19.46 14.11
C SER A 54 6.83 19.76 15.59
N GLY A 55 6.02 18.94 16.27
CA GLY A 55 5.74 19.09 17.69
C GLY A 55 6.97 18.89 18.61
N PHE A 56 8.06 18.33 18.09
CA PHE A 56 9.28 18.02 18.84
C PHE A 56 10.44 19.00 18.55
N LYS A 57 10.14 20.15 17.94
CA LYS A 57 11.08 21.27 17.71
C LYS A 57 12.40 20.89 16.99
N PRO A 58 12.36 20.17 15.85
CA PRO A 58 13.55 19.99 15.02
C PRO A 58 14.05 21.33 14.46
N GLU A 59 15.34 21.39 14.10
CA GLU A 59 15.94 22.54 13.39
C GLU A 59 15.37 22.68 11.98
N GLU A 60 15.17 21.54 11.29
CA GLU A 60 14.67 21.47 9.92
C GLU A 60 13.90 20.16 9.72
N ILE A 61 12.84 20.19 8.92
CA ILE A 61 12.14 19.00 8.44
C ILE A 61 12.12 19.04 6.91
N ARG A 62 12.55 17.95 6.29
CA ARG A 62 12.33 17.69 4.86
C ARG A 62 11.65 16.34 4.67
N THR A 63 11.12 16.15 3.48
CA THR A 63 10.40 14.93 3.06
C THR A 63 11.00 14.38 1.77
N ALA A 64 11.05 13.06 1.66
CA ALA A 64 11.53 12.37 0.48
C ALA A 64 10.72 11.10 0.21
N VAL A 65 10.49 10.81 -1.07
CA VAL A 65 9.86 9.57 -1.54
C VAL A 65 10.56 9.01 -2.76
N LEU A 66 10.29 7.76 -3.11
CA LEU A 66 10.75 7.22 -4.40
C LEU A 66 9.88 7.78 -5.53
N HIS A 67 8.55 7.67 -5.41
CA HIS A 67 7.62 8.05 -6.47
C HIS A 67 6.58 9.07 -6.03
N ILE A 68 6.27 10.03 -6.92
CA ILE A 68 5.08 10.88 -6.83
C ILE A 68 4.20 10.66 -8.05
N PHE A 69 2.92 11.00 -7.94
CA PHE A 69 1.98 10.84 -9.04
C PHE A 69 1.50 12.18 -9.60
N ASP A 70 1.04 12.20 -10.85
CA ASP A 70 0.47 13.41 -11.47
C ASP A 70 -0.76 13.94 -10.72
N THR A 71 -1.46 13.05 -10.01
CA THR A 71 -2.62 13.34 -9.16
C THR A 71 -2.25 13.96 -7.81
N THR A 72 -0.97 13.91 -7.40
CA THR A 72 -0.51 14.45 -6.12
C THR A 72 -0.64 15.98 -6.10
N PRO A 73 -1.40 16.57 -5.16
CA PRO A 73 -1.54 18.03 -5.09
C PRO A 73 -0.19 18.72 -4.86
N ARG A 74 0.16 19.70 -5.71
CA ARG A 74 1.45 20.42 -5.64
C ARG A 74 1.81 20.97 -4.26
N LYS A 75 0.81 21.40 -3.49
CA LYS A 75 0.98 21.90 -2.11
C LYS A 75 1.41 20.83 -1.10
N LEU A 76 1.37 19.55 -1.49
CA LEU A 76 1.75 18.38 -0.69
C LEU A 76 2.89 17.61 -1.34
N TRP A 77 3.60 18.19 -2.31
CA TRP A 77 4.78 17.56 -2.88
C TRP A 77 5.89 17.48 -1.83
N PRO A 78 6.64 16.36 -1.80
CA PRO A 78 7.80 16.24 -0.96
C PRO A 78 8.94 17.14 -1.44
N ASP A 79 9.91 17.41 -0.58
CA ASP A 79 11.11 18.18 -0.93
C ASP A 79 11.99 17.46 -1.95
N PHE A 80 11.98 16.12 -1.92
CA PHE A 80 12.72 15.26 -2.84
C PHE A 80 11.86 14.10 -3.33
N TRP A 81 12.02 13.75 -4.61
CA TRP A 81 11.47 12.53 -5.21
C TRP A 81 12.40 12.01 -6.30
N VAL A 82 12.34 10.72 -6.61
CA VAL A 82 13.15 10.13 -7.69
C VAL A 82 12.44 10.31 -9.03
N GLU A 83 11.16 9.93 -9.10
CA GLU A 83 10.40 9.97 -10.35
C GLU A 83 8.95 10.43 -10.14
N LYS A 84 8.40 11.09 -11.15
CA LYS A 84 6.99 11.46 -11.24
C LYS A 84 6.31 10.64 -12.32
N LEU A 85 5.26 9.93 -11.95
CA LEU A 85 4.56 8.98 -12.82
C LEU A 85 3.08 9.39 -13.02
N PRO A 86 2.44 8.99 -14.13
CA PRO A 86 0.98 8.91 -14.17
C PRO A 86 0.45 8.03 -13.04
N TRP A 87 -0.78 8.27 -12.56
CA TRP A 87 -1.32 7.45 -11.48
C TRP A 87 -1.41 5.97 -11.91
N THR A 88 -0.72 5.12 -11.15
CA THR A 88 -0.66 3.68 -11.35
C THR A 88 -0.50 3.01 -9.99
N TRP A 89 -1.02 1.80 -9.85
CA TRP A 89 -0.80 1.01 -8.64
C TRP A 89 0.58 0.36 -8.70
N LEU A 90 1.54 0.90 -7.94
CA LEU A 90 2.89 0.36 -7.84
C LEU A 90 2.94 -0.81 -6.85
N ILE A 91 3.39 -1.96 -7.31
CA ILE A 91 3.66 -3.11 -6.45
C ILE A 91 5.15 -3.13 -6.14
N TYR A 92 5.51 -2.71 -4.93
CA TYR A 92 6.90 -2.75 -4.46
C TYR A 92 7.32 -4.16 -4.05
N PRO A 93 8.62 -4.51 -4.12
CA PRO A 93 9.11 -5.81 -3.70
C PRO A 93 8.72 -6.19 -2.26
N TRP A 94 8.66 -5.21 -1.35
CA TRP A 94 8.26 -5.43 0.05
C TRP A 94 6.75 -5.59 0.25
N ASN A 95 5.92 -5.16 -0.70
CA ASN A 95 4.45 -5.29 -0.67
C ASN A 95 3.92 -6.40 -1.59
N ALA A 96 4.77 -7.00 -2.43
CA ALA A 96 4.38 -7.88 -3.53
C ALA A 96 3.46 -9.05 -3.13
N ILE A 97 3.65 -9.61 -1.94
CA ILE A 97 2.79 -10.69 -1.43
C ILE A 97 1.42 -10.17 -1.01
N GLU A 98 1.36 -9.03 -0.31
CA GLU A 98 0.11 -8.45 0.16
C GLU A 98 -0.74 -7.95 -1.02
N ASP A 99 -0.14 -7.22 -1.95
CA ASP A 99 -0.81 -6.74 -3.16
C ASP A 99 -1.24 -7.91 -4.05
N GLY A 100 -0.41 -8.94 -4.19
CA GLY A 100 -0.77 -10.17 -4.91
C GLY A 100 -2.02 -10.84 -4.31
N ILE A 101 -2.10 -10.97 -2.99
CA ILE A 101 -3.29 -11.51 -2.31
C ILE A 101 -4.50 -10.62 -2.58
N ASN A 102 -4.36 -9.30 -2.48
CA ASN A 102 -5.46 -8.35 -2.69
C ASN A 102 -6.00 -8.40 -4.13
N LEU A 103 -5.13 -8.45 -5.13
CA LEU A 103 -5.51 -8.60 -6.54
C LEU A 103 -6.29 -9.89 -6.79
N ILE A 104 -5.82 -11.02 -6.24
CA ILE A 104 -6.55 -12.29 -6.33
C ILE A 104 -7.93 -12.17 -5.68
N LEU A 105 -8.03 -11.51 -4.53
CA LEU A 105 -9.32 -11.28 -3.86
C LEU A 105 -10.27 -10.43 -4.69
N GLU A 106 -9.79 -9.39 -5.39
CA GLU A 106 -10.63 -8.60 -6.30
C GLU A 106 -11.17 -9.47 -7.45
N VAL A 107 -10.33 -10.29 -8.09
CA VAL A 107 -10.79 -11.27 -9.11
C VAL A 107 -11.87 -12.19 -8.53
N LEU A 108 -11.69 -12.67 -7.29
CA LEU A 108 -12.63 -13.58 -6.64
C LEU A 108 -13.92 -12.91 -6.14
N LYS A 109 -13.94 -11.58 -5.94
CA LYS A 109 -15.18 -10.86 -5.60
C LYS A 109 -16.17 -10.93 -6.76
N GLU A 110 -15.69 -10.74 -7.98
CA GLU A 110 -16.50 -10.87 -9.19
C GLU A 110 -16.82 -12.34 -9.50
N ARG A 111 -15.91 -13.25 -9.15
CA ARG A 111 -15.96 -14.67 -9.49
C ARG A 111 -15.80 -15.51 -8.22
N LYS A 112 -16.91 -15.83 -7.55
CA LYS A 112 -16.94 -16.55 -6.25
C LYS A 112 -15.99 -17.76 -6.17
N ARG A 113 -15.79 -18.45 -7.30
CA ARG A 113 -14.88 -19.59 -7.47
C ARG A 113 -14.36 -19.59 -8.92
N ILE A 114 -13.07 -19.85 -9.10
CA ILE A 114 -12.43 -20.01 -10.41
C ILE A 114 -11.52 -21.23 -10.44
N GLU A 115 -11.24 -21.74 -11.64
CA GLU A 115 -10.15 -22.68 -11.89
C GLU A 115 -8.80 -21.96 -11.69
N LEU A 116 -7.91 -22.55 -10.89
CA LEU A 116 -6.60 -21.98 -10.57
C LEU A 116 -5.75 -21.71 -11.82
N PRO A 117 -5.72 -22.57 -12.86
CA PRO A 117 -5.00 -22.28 -14.10
C PRO A 117 -5.49 -21.01 -14.85
N ARG A 118 -6.70 -20.53 -14.57
CA ARG A 118 -7.24 -19.30 -15.18
C ARG A 118 -6.93 -18.04 -14.38
N LEU A 119 -6.33 -18.16 -13.19
CA LEU A 119 -6.10 -17.02 -12.31
C LEU A 119 -5.20 -15.97 -12.97
N GLU A 120 -4.07 -16.40 -13.55
CA GLU A 120 -3.14 -15.49 -14.22
C GLU A 120 -3.77 -14.81 -15.43
N GLN A 121 -4.61 -15.53 -16.18
CA GLN A 121 -5.38 -14.97 -17.29
C GLN A 121 -6.30 -13.83 -16.78
N TYR A 122 -7.06 -14.05 -15.71
CA TYR A 122 -7.94 -13.02 -15.17
C TYR A 122 -7.18 -11.80 -14.62
N LEU A 123 -6.03 -12.01 -13.99
CA LEU A 123 -5.19 -10.90 -13.51
C LEU A 123 -4.63 -10.06 -14.66
N LEU A 124 -4.23 -10.72 -15.76
CA LEU A 124 -3.79 -10.05 -16.97
C LEU A 124 -4.92 -9.25 -17.62
N GLU A 125 -6.11 -9.85 -17.77
CA GLU A 125 -7.28 -9.20 -18.39
C GLU A 125 -7.80 -8.02 -17.57
N SER A 126 -7.86 -8.15 -16.25
CA SER A 126 -8.42 -7.13 -15.36
C SER A 126 -7.42 -6.02 -15.01
N TYR A 127 -6.13 -6.34 -14.87
CA TYR A 127 -5.13 -5.42 -14.31
C TYR A 127 -3.85 -5.29 -15.14
N GLY A 128 -3.72 -6.02 -16.25
CA GLY A 128 -2.47 -6.07 -17.02
C GLY A 128 -1.31 -6.68 -16.23
N PHE A 129 -1.60 -7.48 -15.19
CA PHE A 129 -0.61 -7.95 -14.23
C PHE A 129 -0.25 -9.42 -14.45
N VAL A 130 1.06 -9.70 -14.46
CA VAL A 130 1.62 -11.05 -14.49
C VAL A 130 2.54 -11.20 -13.29
N PHE A 131 2.41 -12.30 -12.56
CA PHE A 131 3.30 -12.58 -11.44
C PHE A 131 4.72 -12.86 -11.95
N PRO A 132 5.75 -12.26 -11.32
CA PRO A 132 7.13 -12.72 -11.47
C PRO A 132 7.27 -14.20 -11.09
N GLU A 133 8.28 -14.86 -11.64
CA GLU A 133 8.57 -16.27 -11.38
C GLU A 133 8.60 -16.59 -9.87
N HIS A 134 7.95 -17.70 -9.48
CA HIS A 134 7.78 -18.16 -8.09
C HIS A 134 6.99 -17.24 -7.13
N LEU A 135 6.61 -16.02 -7.53
CA LEU A 135 5.84 -15.14 -6.64
C LEU A 135 4.42 -15.64 -6.43
N LEU A 136 3.78 -16.18 -7.48
CA LEU A 136 2.42 -16.70 -7.42
C LEU A 136 2.27 -17.78 -6.34
N ASP A 137 3.18 -18.76 -6.30
CA ASP A 137 3.13 -19.84 -5.31
C ASP A 137 3.20 -19.30 -3.88
N ARG A 138 4.09 -18.33 -3.63
CA ARG A 138 4.23 -17.69 -2.32
C ARG A 138 2.99 -16.87 -1.94
N VAL A 139 2.38 -16.20 -2.91
CA VAL A 139 1.13 -15.45 -2.74
C VAL A 139 -0.02 -16.40 -2.40
N LEU A 140 -0.15 -17.50 -3.12
CA LEU A 140 -1.16 -18.53 -2.89
C LEU A 140 -0.99 -19.20 -1.52
N GLU A 141 0.23 -19.63 -1.19
CA GLU A 141 0.56 -20.21 0.11
C GLU A 141 0.24 -19.23 1.24
N ARG A 142 0.74 -17.99 1.14
CA ARG A 142 0.53 -16.98 2.18
C ARG A 142 -0.95 -16.61 2.31
N GLY A 143 -1.66 -16.38 1.21
CA GLY A 143 -3.08 -16.01 1.24
C GLY A 143 -3.96 -17.13 1.79
N SER A 144 -3.65 -18.39 1.48
CA SER A 144 -4.32 -19.54 2.07
C SER A 144 -4.03 -19.67 3.57
N SER A 145 -2.76 -19.53 3.98
CA SER A 145 -2.37 -19.59 5.41
C SER A 145 -3.05 -18.50 6.26
N LEU A 146 -3.32 -17.34 5.66
CA LEU A 146 -4.04 -16.23 6.29
C LEU A 146 -5.57 -16.36 6.22
N GLY A 147 -6.09 -17.44 5.63
CA GLY A 147 -7.53 -17.67 5.47
C GLY A 147 -8.21 -16.65 4.55
N LYS A 148 -7.50 -16.02 3.62
CA LYS A 148 -8.05 -15.05 2.68
C LYS A 148 -8.85 -15.73 1.57
N PHE A 149 -8.34 -16.85 1.08
CA PHE A 149 -9.00 -17.72 0.11
C PHE A 149 -8.67 -19.18 0.41
N ARG A 150 -9.45 -20.10 -0.17
CA ARG A 150 -9.24 -21.54 -0.07
C ARG A 150 -8.94 -22.11 -1.44
N ILE A 151 -8.02 -23.07 -1.49
CA ILE A 151 -7.66 -23.81 -2.69
C ILE A 151 -8.15 -25.25 -2.48
N ASP A 152 -9.08 -25.69 -3.32
CA ASP A 152 -9.73 -26.99 -3.26
C ASP A 152 -9.44 -27.74 -4.58
N GLY A 153 -8.35 -28.51 -4.62
CA GLY A 153 -7.84 -29.10 -5.86
C GLY A 153 -7.47 -28.00 -6.87
N ASP A 154 -8.03 -28.07 -8.07
CA ASP A 154 -7.76 -27.11 -9.15
C ASP A 154 -8.58 -25.82 -9.06
N PHE A 155 -9.21 -25.53 -7.92
CA PHE A 155 -10.07 -24.36 -7.76
C PHE A 155 -9.64 -23.47 -6.60
N ILE A 156 -9.81 -22.17 -6.79
CA ILE A 156 -9.63 -21.17 -5.74
C ILE A 156 -10.93 -20.39 -5.53
N LYS A 157 -11.27 -20.11 -4.27
CA LYS A 157 -12.48 -19.37 -3.86
C LYS A 157 -12.22 -18.44 -2.69
N ASN A 158 -12.95 -17.33 -2.62
CA ASN A 158 -12.85 -16.38 -1.52
C ASN A 158 -13.38 -17.03 -0.22
N ALA A 159 -12.61 -16.95 0.86
CA ALA A 159 -12.99 -17.57 2.14
C ALA A 159 -14.06 -16.77 2.91
N GLY A 160 -14.19 -15.48 2.64
CA GLY A 160 -15.16 -14.58 3.27
C GLY A 160 -16.52 -14.50 2.58
N LEU A 161 -16.70 -15.19 1.44
CA LEU A 161 -17.95 -15.23 0.66
C LEU A 161 -18.65 -16.60 0.73
N ALA A 162 -18.37 -17.38 1.78
CA ALA A 162 -18.98 -18.68 2.04
C ALA A 162 -20.47 -18.57 2.36
#